data_AF-A0A496VBW2-F1
#
_entry.id   AF-A0A496VBW2-F1
#
_cell.length_a   1.000
_cell.length_b   1.000
_cell.length_c   1.000
_cell.angle_alpha   90.00
_cell.angle_beta   90.00
_cell.angle_gamma   90.00
#
_symmetry.space_group_name_H-M   'P 1'
#
loop_
_entity.id
_entity.type
_entity.pdbx_description
1 polymer ?
#
loop_
_entity_poly.entity_id
_entity_poly.type
_entity_poly.pdbx_seq_one_letter_code
_entity_poly.pdbx_strand_id
1 'polypeptide(L)'
;MLISNYKSVSVLIMLAFLLGSCATPPLLPQLTYSNFTKIQEGVTTEEEVINLLGEPTEVKSGSFDISQIGSALGLDKLLGLDKSDKPLSGTTAIWKTAKAQANVIFYKGKVLSKRFTKK
;
A
#
# COMPACT_ATOMS: atom_id res chain seq x y z
N MET A 1 -16.07 -57.79 10.36
CA MET A 1 -16.55 -56.60 11.07
C MET A 1 -15.67 -55.43 10.66
N LEU A 2 -16.01 -54.76 9.55
CA LEU A 2 -15.29 -53.60 9.02
C LEU A 2 -15.87 -52.34 9.67
N ILE A 3 -15.07 -51.62 10.45
CA ILE A 3 -15.41 -50.28 10.92
C ILE A 3 -14.60 -49.28 10.09
N SER A 4 -15.33 -48.55 9.25
CA SER A 4 -14.84 -47.63 8.24
C SER A 4 -14.27 -46.34 8.85
N ASN A 5 -12.97 -46.10 8.67
CA ASN A 5 -12.26 -44.87 9.07
C ASN A 5 -12.28 -43.80 7.96
N TYR A 6 -13.47 -43.37 7.52
CA TYR A 6 -13.60 -42.43 6.38
C TYR A 6 -13.89 -40.98 6.77
N LYS A 7 -14.11 -40.67 8.06
CA LYS A 7 -14.50 -39.31 8.49
C LYS A 7 -13.35 -38.32 8.63
N SER A 8 -12.10 -38.76 8.77
CA SER A 8 -10.98 -37.87 9.11
C SER A 8 -10.22 -37.31 7.89
N VAL A 9 -10.34 -37.93 6.72
CA VAL A 9 -9.52 -37.57 5.54
C VAL A 9 -10.15 -36.42 4.72
N SER A 10 -11.45 -36.16 4.88
CA SER A 10 -12.16 -35.14 4.09
C SER A 10 -11.86 -33.69 4.52
N VAL A 11 -11.40 -33.45 5.76
CA VAL A 11 -11.20 -32.08 6.27
C VAL A 11 -9.85 -31.49 5.84
N LEU A 12 -8.84 -32.33 5.58
CA LEU A 12 -7.49 -31.88 5.22
C LEU A 12 -7.34 -31.45 3.75
N ILE A 13 -8.24 -31.87 2.86
CA ILE A 13 -8.16 -31.55 1.43
C ILE A 13 -8.80 -30.19 1.10
N MET A 14 -9.80 -29.73 1.89
CA MET A 14 -10.41 -28.41 1.65
C MET A 14 -9.57 -27.22 2.16
N LEU A 15 -8.62 -27.43 3.07
CA LEU A 15 -7.78 -26.33 3.60
C LEU A 15 -6.58 -25.99 2.70
N ALA A 16 -6.24 -26.85 1.74
CA ALA A 16 -5.13 -26.63 0.83
C ALA A 16 -5.47 -25.78 -0.41
N PHE A 17 -6.76 -25.55 -0.68
CA PHE A 17 -7.21 -24.85 -1.91
C PHE A 17 -7.61 -23.38 -1.71
N LEU A 18 -7.60 -22.85 -0.48
CA LEU A 18 -7.99 -21.45 -0.20
C LEU A 18 -6.81 -20.45 -0.19
N LEU A 19 -5.56 -20.91 -0.34
CA LEU A 19 -4.39 -20.02 -0.50
C LEU A 19 -4.07 -19.70 -1.97
N GLY A 20 -4.91 -20.13 -2.91
CA GLY A 20 -4.86 -19.72 -4.32
C GLY A 20 -5.43 -18.33 -4.58
N SER A 21 -5.37 -17.41 -3.61
CA SER A 21 -5.80 -16.02 -3.79
C SER A 21 -4.74 -15.27 -4.60
N CYS A 22 -4.97 -15.18 -5.91
CA CYS A 22 -4.33 -14.26 -6.86
C CYS A 22 -2.80 -14.10 -6.76
N ALA A 23 -2.04 -15.15 -7.09
CA ALA A 23 -0.74 -14.93 -7.72
C ALA A 23 -0.96 -14.65 -9.23
N THR A 24 -1.74 -13.61 -9.56
CA THR A 24 -1.72 -13.05 -10.91
C THR A 24 -0.35 -12.39 -11.03
N PRO A 25 0.56 -12.82 -11.93
CA PRO A 25 1.77 -12.06 -12.17
C PRO A 25 1.31 -10.70 -12.70
N PRO A 26 1.55 -9.57 -12.01
CA PRO A 26 1.09 -8.30 -12.54
C PRO A 26 2.03 -7.95 -13.71
N LEU A 27 1.56 -8.21 -14.92
CA LEU A 27 2.04 -7.54 -16.11
C LEU A 27 1.53 -6.10 -16.04
N LEU A 28 2.13 -5.22 -15.20
CA LEU A 28 2.01 -3.73 -15.17
C LEU A 28 2.55 -3.16 -13.82
N PRO A 29 2.80 -1.84 -13.76
CA PRO A 29 4.02 -1.09 -14.12
C PRO A 29 5.14 -1.21 -13.06
N GLN A 30 6.40 -1.17 -13.49
CA GLN A 30 7.56 -1.24 -12.60
C GLN A 30 7.76 0.07 -11.82
N LEU A 31 8.24 -0.04 -10.57
CA LEU A 31 8.77 1.07 -9.80
C LEU A 31 9.94 1.72 -10.55
N THR A 32 9.62 2.77 -11.32
CA THR A 32 10.59 3.60 -12.03
C THR A 32 10.48 5.04 -11.53
N TYR A 33 11.57 5.79 -11.62
CA TYR A 33 11.56 7.20 -11.27
C TYR A 33 10.55 7.99 -12.12
N SER A 34 10.46 7.68 -13.42
CA SER A 34 9.52 8.31 -14.36
C SER A 34 8.05 8.11 -13.98
N ASN A 35 7.66 6.96 -13.44
CA ASN A 35 6.29 6.77 -12.95
C ASN A 35 6.09 7.46 -11.60
N PHE A 36 7.08 7.40 -10.72
CA PHE A 36 7.02 8.04 -9.41
C PHE A 36 6.88 9.58 -9.48
N THR A 37 7.50 10.22 -10.49
CA THR A 37 7.37 11.67 -10.69
C THR A 37 5.95 12.11 -11.05
N LYS A 38 5.12 11.22 -11.59
CA LYS A 38 3.71 11.52 -11.95
C LYS A 38 2.80 11.64 -10.74
N ILE A 39 3.18 11.06 -9.60
CA ILE A 39 2.39 11.09 -8.37
C ILE A 39 2.42 12.50 -7.78
N GLN A 40 1.27 13.06 -7.44
CA GLN A 40 1.15 14.41 -6.87
C GLN A 40 0.54 14.32 -5.48
N GLU A 41 1.18 14.97 -4.51
CA GLU A 41 0.68 15.10 -3.15
C GLU A 41 -0.62 15.91 -3.15
N GLY A 42 -1.59 15.54 -2.30
CA GLY A 42 -2.91 16.16 -2.25
C GLY A 42 -3.87 15.75 -3.36
N VAL A 43 -3.36 15.40 -4.54
CA VAL A 43 -4.16 15.22 -5.76
C VAL A 43 -4.32 13.75 -6.10
N THR A 44 -3.22 13.01 -6.24
CA THR A 44 -3.24 11.62 -6.68
C THR A 44 -3.84 10.71 -5.62
N THR A 45 -4.71 9.81 -6.05
CA THR A 45 -5.39 8.81 -5.22
C THR A 45 -4.56 7.55 -5.03
N GLU A 46 -4.89 6.74 -4.03
CA GLU A 46 -4.24 5.45 -3.80
C GLU A 46 -4.35 4.51 -5.01
N GLU A 47 -5.52 4.42 -5.61
CA GLU A 47 -5.76 3.62 -6.82
C GLU A 47 -4.90 4.09 -8.01
N GLU A 48 -4.80 5.40 -8.23
CA GLU A 48 -3.92 5.94 -9.28
C GLU A 48 -2.45 5.64 -9.02
N VAL A 49 -2.00 5.65 -7.76
CA VAL A 49 -0.63 5.26 -7.42
C VAL A 49 -0.39 3.79 -7.73
N ILE A 50 -1.34 2.91 -7.38
CA ILE A 50 -1.24 1.47 -7.69
C ILE A 50 -1.24 1.26 -9.21
N ASN A 51 -2.06 1.99 -9.96
CA ASN A 51 -2.04 1.97 -11.42
C ASN A 51 -0.72 2.45 -12.04
N LEU A 52 0.04 3.30 -11.32
CA LEU A 52 1.33 3.84 -11.76
C LEU A 52 2.55 3.02 -11.34
N LEU A 53 2.51 2.39 -10.16
CA LEU A 53 3.65 1.70 -9.54
C LEU A 53 3.46 0.18 -9.36
N GLY A 54 2.25 -0.32 -9.61
CA GLY A 54 1.84 -1.69 -9.31
C GLY A 54 1.41 -1.85 -7.86
N GLU A 55 1.19 -3.09 -7.45
CA GLU A 55 0.87 -3.42 -6.06
C GLU A 55 2.06 -3.12 -5.13
N PRO A 56 1.81 -2.56 -3.93
CA PRO A 56 2.87 -2.35 -2.96
C PRO A 56 3.43 -3.68 -2.46
N THR A 57 4.72 -3.70 -2.18
CA THR A 57 5.40 -4.86 -1.58
C THR A 57 5.06 -4.98 -0.10
N GLU A 58 4.88 -3.85 0.58
CA GLU A 58 4.50 -3.78 1.99
C GLU A 58 3.50 -2.65 2.22
N VAL A 59 2.56 -2.87 3.12
CA VAL A 59 1.61 -1.85 3.59
C VAL A 59 1.68 -1.79 5.12
N LYS A 60 1.81 -0.59 5.67
CA LYS A 60 1.88 -0.34 7.11
C LYS A 60 0.87 0.74 7.49
N SER A 61 -0.04 0.42 8.37
CA SER A 61 -0.89 1.43 9.00
C SER A 61 -0.12 2.12 10.12
N GLY A 62 -0.27 3.44 10.24
CA GLY A 62 0.48 4.21 11.23
C GLY A 62 -0.19 5.53 11.59
N SER A 63 0.29 6.10 12.68
CA SER A 63 0.03 7.48 13.09
C SER A 63 1.16 8.37 12.59
N PHE A 64 0.83 9.47 11.92
CA PHE A 64 1.79 10.45 11.42
C PHE A 64 1.53 11.80 12.08
N ASP A 65 2.60 12.43 12.55
CA ASP A 65 2.54 13.80 13.03
C ASP A 65 2.57 14.76 11.84
N ILE A 66 1.55 15.62 11.76
CA ILE A 66 1.41 16.64 10.72
C ILE A 66 2.61 17.59 10.72
N SER A 67 3.23 17.81 11.88
CA SER A 67 4.42 18.64 12.04
C SER A 67 5.63 18.16 11.22
N GLN A 68 5.72 16.87 10.88
CA GLN A 68 6.77 16.34 10.01
C GLN A 68 6.41 16.41 8.52
N ILE A 69 5.13 16.59 8.21
CA ILE A 69 4.63 16.73 6.84
C ILE A 69 4.74 18.22 6.49
N GLY A 70 5.86 18.56 5.85
CA GLY A 70 6.20 19.95 5.53
C GLY A 70 5.00 20.69 4.93
N SER A 71 4.55 21.74 5.60
CA SER A 71 3.37 22.55 5.25
C SER A 71 3.54 23.39 3.98
N ALA A 72 4.40 22.97 3.06
CA ALA A 72 5.02 23.83 2.07
C ALA A 72 4.10 24.25 0.90
N LEU A 73 2.89 23.71 0.77
CA LEU A 73 2.05 23.94 -0.42
C LEU A 73 0.54 24.12 -0.15
N GLY A 74 0.11 24.41 1.09
CA GLY A 74 -1.32 24.49 1.41
C GLY A 74 -2.06 23.15 1.29
N LEU A 75 -1.29 22.05 1.27
CA LEU A 75 -1.79 20.67 1.23
C LEU A 75 -2.63 20.32 2.46
N ASP A 76 -2.40 21.00 3.58
CA ASP A 76 -3.21 20.91 4.79
C ASP A 76 -4.68 21.21 4.50
N LYS A 77 -4.97 22.29 3.76
CA LYS A 77 -6.33 22.63 3.38
C LYS A 77 -6.93 21.64 2.37
N LEU A 78 -6.14 21.19 1.40
CA LEU A 78 -6.60 20.33 0.31
C LEU A 78 -6.88 18.88 0.77
N LEU A 79 -6.13 18.41 1.76
CA LEU A 79 -6.32 17.10 2.40
C LEU A 79 -7.23 17.19 3.64
N GLY A 80 -7.70 18.38 4.00
CA GLY A 80 -8.49 18.62 5.20
C GLY A 80 -7.78 18.13 6.46
N LEU A 81 -6.48 18.43 6.56
CA LEU A 81 -5.66 18.20 7.73
C LEU A 81 -6.02 19.29 8.74
N ASP A 82 -6.66 18.90 9.82
CA ASP A 82 -6.85 19.79 10.96
C ASP A 82 -5.50 19.90 11.68
N LYS A 83 -5.02 21.12 11.93
CA LYS A 83 -3.77 21.38 12.69
C LYS A 83 -3.94 21.12 14.18
N SER A 84 -4.84 20.21 14.55
CA SER A 84 -4.91 19.73 15.91
C SER A 84 -3.66 18.91 16.19
N ASP A 85 -3.14 18.98 17.43
CA ASP A 85 -1.98 18.22 17.90
C ASP A 85 -2.24 16.69 17.96
N LYS A 86 -3.29 16.21 17.28
CA LYS A 86 -3.64 14.80 17.23
C LYS A 86 -2.92 14.14 16.06
N PRO A 87 -2.27 12.98 16.30
CA PRO A 87 -1.64 12.24 15.23
C PRO A 87 -2.69 11.77 14.21
N LEU A 88 -2.38 11.92 12.93
CA LEU A 88 -3.26 11.47 11.85
C LEU A 88 -3.04 9.99 11.61
N SER A 89 -4.14 9.22 11.58
CA SER A 89 -4.07 7.84 11.12
C SER A 89 -4.04 7.81 9.60
N GLY A 90 -3.06 7.11 9.03
CA GLY A 90 -2.93 6.89 7.59
C GLY A 90 -2.27 5.55 7.27
N THR A 91 -2.00 5.36 5.99
CA THR A 91 -1.40 4.13 5.46
C THR A 91 -0.12 4.45 4.73
N THR A 92 0.99 3.80 5.08
CA THR A 92 2.23 3.83 4.30
C THR A 92 2.28 2.61 3.41
N ALA A 93 2.30 2.82 2.10
CA ALA A 93 2.58 1.79 1.12
C ALA A 93 4.04 1.89 0.67
N ILE A 94 4.70 0.75 0.52
CA ILE A 94 6.10 0.64 0.19
C ILE A 94 6.28 -0.29 -1.00
N TRP A 95 6.91 0.21 -2.05
CA TRP A 95 7.33 -0.57 -3.21
C TRP A 95 8.83 -0.79 -3.12
N LYS A 96 9.26 -2.05 -3.14
CA LYS A 96 10.69 -2.41 -3.11
C LYS A 96 11.03 -3.19 -4.36
N THR A 97 12.10 -2.76 -5.02
CA THR A 97 12.77 -3.53 -6.08
C THR A 97 14.24 -3.69 -5.75
N ALA A 98 14.96 -4.48 -6.55
CA ALA A 98 16.41 -4.61 -6.43
C ALA A 98 17.15 -3.27 -6.63
N LYS A 99 16.56 -2.31 -7.35
CA LYS A 99 17.22 -1.06 -7.78
C LYS A 99 16.70 0.19 -7.09
N ALA A 100 15.50 0.14 -6.50
CA ALA A 100 14.84 1.31 -5.94
C ALA A 100 13.81 0.94 -4.88
N GLN A 101 13.44 1.92 -4.06
CA GLN A 101 12.34 1.86 -3.10
C GLN A 101 11.52 3.15 -3.18
N ALA A 102 10.19 3.01 -3.25
CA ALA A 102 9.27 4.12 -3.02
C ALA A 102 8.49 3.89 -1.74
N ASN A 103 8.29 4.95 -0.97
CA ASN A 103 7.41 4.99 0.18
C ASN A 103 6.39 6.09 -0.09
N VAL A 104 5.11 5.76 -0.03
CA VAL A 104 4.01 6.71 -0.23
C VAL A 104 3.10 6.61 0.98
N ILE A 105 2.81 7.74 1.59
CA ILE A 105 1.89 7.85 2.71
C ILE A 105 0.56 8.34 2.17
N PHE A 106 -0.51 7.63 2.50
CA PHE A 106 -1.88 7.96 2.15
C PHE A 106 -2.65 8.43 3.37
N TYR A 107 -3.47 9.46 3.16
CA TYR A 107 -4.43 9.96 4.13
C TYR A 107 -5.74 10.30 3.42
N LYS A 108 -6.86 9.81 3.96
CA LYS A 108 -8.20 9.94 3.35
C LYS A 108 -8.22 9.54 1.86
N GLY A 109 -7.49 8.47 1.50
CA GLY A 109 -7.44 7.94 0.13
C GLY A 109 -6.57 8.72 -0.86
N LYS A 110 -5.83 9.74 -0.41
CA LYS A 110 -4.94 10.54 -1.26
C LYS A 110 -3.52 10.55 -0.75
N VAL A 111 -2.58 10.83 -1.65
CA VAL A 111 -1.15 10.93 -1.31
C VAL A 111 -0.92 12.13 -0.41
N LEU A 112 -0.44 11.86 0.80
CA LEU A 112 -0.03 12.86 1.77
C LEU A 112 1.44 13.24 1.59
N SER A 113 2.30 12.23 1.41
CA SER A 113 3.72 12.43 1.18
C SER A 113 4.29 11.27 0.38
N LYS A 114 5.33 11.55 -0.41
CA LYS A 114 6.05 10.52 -1.16
C LYS A 114 7.56 10.65 -1.04
N ARG A 115 8.27 9.52 -0.98
CA ARG A 115 9.74 9.45 -1.01
C ARG A 115 10.20 8.34 -1.93
N PHE A 116 11.14 8.66 -2.81
CA PHE A 116 11.81 7.68 -3.67
C PHE A 116 13.30 7.63 -3.32
N THR A 117 13.81 6.41 -3.17
CA THR A 117 15.22 6.14 -2.88
C THR A 117 15.76 5.18 -3.94
N LYS A 118 16.87 5.55 -4.57
CA LYS A 118 17.63 4.65 -5.44
C LYS A 118 18.58 3.83 -4.55
N LYS A 119 18.64 2.51 -4.77
CA LYS A 119 19.60 1.62 -4.11
C LYS A 119 20.91 1.53 -4.89
#